data_AF-A0A453A3T7-F1
#
_entry.id   AF-A0A453A3T7-F1
#
_cell.length_a   1.000
_cell.length_b   1.000
_cell.length_c   1.000
_cell.angle_alpha   90.00
_cell.angle_beta   90.00
_cell.angle_gamma   90.00
#
_symmetry.space_group_name_H-M   'P 1'
#
loop_
_entity.id
_entity.type
_entity.pdbx_description
1 polymer ?
#
loop_
_entity_poly.entity_id
_entity_poly.type
_entity_poly.pdbx_seq_one_letter_code
_entity_poly.pdbx_strand_id
1 'polypeptide(L)'
;GRILVFAVEDGRLQLIVEKETKGAVYSLNAFNGKLLAAINQKIQLYKWMTREDGSHELQSECGHHGHILALYTQTRGDFIVVGDLMKSISLLVYKHEESAIEELARDYNANWMTAVEMIDDDIYVGAENSYNLFTVRKNSDAATDEERGRLEVVGEYHLGEFVNRFRHGSLVMRLPDSEMGQIPTVIFGTINGVIGIIASLPHDHYVFLEKLQTTLVKFIKGVGSLSHEQWRSFHNDKKTSEARNFLDGDLIESFLDLNRSKMEEVAKAMAVPVEELSKRVEELMRLH
;
A
#
# COMPACT_ATOMS: atom_id res chain seq x y z
N GLY A 1 26.27 11.18 -1.13
CA GLY A 1 25.42 11.49 0.02
C GLY A 1 26.05 10.94 1.27
N ARG A 2 25.35 11.00 2.41
CA ARG A 2 25.82 10.42 3.67
C ARG A 2 24.62 9.90 4.48
N ILE A 3 24.83 8.86 5.27
CA ILE A 3 23.91 8.40 6.33
C ILE A 3 24.52 8.85 7.65
N LEU A 4 23.75 9.59 8.45
CA LEU A 4 24.16 10.08 9.76
C LEU A 4 23.27 9.44 10.82
N VAL A 5 23.88 8.84 11.84
CA VAL A 5 23.18 8.23 12.98
C VAL A 5 23.40 9.10 14.19
N PHE A 6 22.31 9.57 14.79
CA PHE A 6 22.32 10.41 15.97
C PHE A 6 21.69 9.69 17.16
N ALA A 7 22.23 9.92 18.36
CA ALA A 7 21.57 9.62 19.62
C ALA A 7 21.01 10.92 20.21
N VAL A 8 19.86 10.81 20.89
CA VAL A 8 19.29 11.92 21.65
C VAL A 8 19.57 11.66 23.13
N GLU A 9 20.51 12.39 23.70
CA GLU A 9 20.91 12.30 25.10
C GLU A 9 20.82 13.69 25.74
N ASP A 10 20.19 13.78 26.91
CA ASP A 10 20.01 15.04 27.65
C ASP A 10 19.42 16.18 26.80
N GLY A 11 18.51 15.85 25.88
CA GLY A 11 17.88 16.81 24.97
C GLY A 11 18.81 17.36 23.88
N ARG A 12 19.97 16.74 23.66
CA ARG A 12 20.94 17.10 22.61
C ARG A 12 21.14 15.96 21.63
N LEU A 13 21.34 16.33 20.36
CA LEU A 13 21.73 15.39 19.31
C LEU A 13 23.24 15.17 19.35
N GLN A 14 23.66 13.93 19.55
CA GLN A 14 25.05 13.52 19.44
C GLN A 14 25.23 12.67 18.18
N LEU A 15 26.17 13.04 17.32
CA LEU A 15 26.50 12.25 16.14
C LEU A 15 27.31 11.02 16.57
N ILE A 16 26.78 9.83 16.29
CA ILE A 16 27.40 8.54 16.66
C ILE A 16 28.17 7.97 15.47
N VAL A 17 27.54 7.92 14.29
CA VAL A 17 28.14 7.35 13.08
C VAL A 17 27.86 8.23 11.88
N GLU A 18 28.88 8.42 11.06
CA GLU A 18 28.78 8.97 9.72
C GLU A 18 29.22 7.91 8.70
N LYS A 19 28.36 7.63 7.72
CA LYS A 19 28.66 6.72 6.61
C LYS A 19 28.52 7.44 5.28
N GLU A 20 29.61 7.54 4.53
CA GLU A 20 29.58 8.10 3.18
C GLU A 20 28.90 7.15 2.19
N THR A 21 28.07 7.70 1.30
CA THR A 21 27.37 6.95 0.25
C THR A 21 27.65 7.54 -1.13
N LYS A 22 27.83 6.67 -2.13
CA LYS A 22 28.05 7.06 -3.54
C LYS A 22 26.74 7.35 -4.28
N GLY A 23 25.85 8.14 -3.67
CA GLY A 23 24.54 8.49 -4.24
C GLY A 23 23.66 9.27 -3.26
N ALA A 24 22.43 9.56 -3.66
CA ALA A 24 21.39 10.07 -2.78
C ALA A 24 20.72 8.90 -2.05
N VAL A 25 20.43 9.09 -0.76
CA VAL A 25 19.73 8.09 0.06
C VAL A 25 18.27 8.50 0.10
N TYR A 26 17.42 7.78 -0.64
CA TYR A 26 16.01 8.14 -0.83
C TYR A 26 15.11 7.58 0.27
N SER A 27 15.43 6.39 0.77
CA SER A 27 14.65 5.70 1.78
C SER A 27 15.56 4.93 2.74
N LEU A 28 15.14 4.84 3.99
CA LEU A 28 15.81 4.12 5.08
C LEU A 28 14.77 3.35 5.88
N ASN A 29 14.98 2.06 6.12
CA ASN A 29 14.13 1.22 6.96
C ASN A 29 14.96 0.37 7.93
N ALA A 30 14.42 0.16 9.12
CA ALA A 30 14.92 -0.87 10.01
C ALA A 30 14.54 -2.24 9.45
N PHE A 31 15.50 -3.17 9.41
CA PHE A 31 15.30 -4.49 8.81
C PHE A 31 16.04 -5.54 9.63
N ASN A 32 15.33 -6.32 10.44
CA ASN A 32 15.90 -7.44 11.23
C ASN A 32 17.18 -7.08 12.01
N GLY A 33 17.17 -5.95 12.73
CA GLY A 33 18.33 -5.46 13.49
C GLY A 33 19.43 -4.80 12.64
N LYS A 34 19.19 -4.64 11.35
CA LYS A 34 20.07 -3.99 10.36
C LYS A 34 19.39 -2.75 9.78
N LEU A 35 20.15 -1.97 9.01
CA LEU A 35 19.66 -0.79 8.33
C LEU A 35 19.59 -1.04 6.82
N LEU A 36 18.38 -1.05 6.27
CA LEU A 36 18.14 -1.09 4.84
C LEU A 36 18.12 0.34 4.28
N ALA A 37 18.86 0.58 3.20
CA ALA A 37 18.94 1.88 2.55
C ALA A 37 18.73 1.77 1.04
N ALA A 38 17.86 2.61 0.50
CA ALA A 38 17.72 2.80 -0.95
C ALA A 38 18.63 3.96 -1.40
N ILE A 39 19.66 3.64 -2.18
CA ILE A 39 20.69 4.57 -2.63
C ILE A 39 20.74 4.56 -4.16
N ASN A 40 20.15 5.58 -4.80
CA ASN A 40 19.93 5.62 -6.24
C ASN A 40 19.30 4.32 -6.78
N GLN A 41 20.01 3.58 -7.64
CA GLN A 41 19.55 2.30 -8.20
C GLN A 41 19.80 1.07 -7.30
N LYS A 42 20.36 1.25 -6.11
CA LYS A 42 20.81 0.15 -5.24
C LYS A 42 19.96 0.08 -3.98
N ILE A 43 19.58 -1.13 -3.61
CA ILE A 43 19.14 -1.43 -2.25
C ILE A 43 20.34 -1.99 -1.50
N GLN A 44 20.73 -1.36 -0.40
CA GLN A 44 21.93 -1.71 0.36
C GLN A 44 21.56 -2.01 1.81
N LEU A 45 22.02 -3.13 2.33
CA LEU A 45 21.87 -3.51 3.73
C LEU A 45 23.16 -3.23 4.50
N TYR A 46 23.01 -2.61 5.67
CA TYR A 46 24.09 -2.28 6.58
C TYR A 46 23.89 -2.96 7.93
N LYS A 47 24.94 -3.62 8.44
CA LYS A 47 25.02 -4.12 9.80
C LYS A 47 25.51 -3.03 10.74
N TRP A 48 24.89 -2.94 11.91
CA TRP A 48 25.39 -2.13 13.01
C TRP A 48 26.45 -2.92 13.78
N MET A 49 27.71 -2.54 13.64
CA MET A 49 28.85 -3.21 14.29
C MET A 49 29.39 -2.34 15.42
N THR A 50 29.69 -2.98 16.55
CA THR A 50 30.42 -2.34 17.65
C THR A 50 31.87 -2.79 17.58
N ARG A 51 32.79 -1.83 17.50
CA ARG A 51 34.23 -2.07 17.49
C ARG A 51 34.74 -2.30 18.92
N GLU A 52 35.94 -2.85 19.03
CA GLU A 52 36.58 -3.16 20.32
C GLU A 52 36.83 -1.91 21.19
N ASP A 53 36.97 -0.74 20.56
CA ASP A 53 37.13 0.56 21.20
C ASP A 53 35.80 1.15 21.73
N GLY A 54 34.68 0.42 21.59
CA GLY A 54 33.35 0.87 21.97
C GLY A 54 32.68 1.80 20.95
N SER A 55 33.35 2.12 19.82
CA SER A 55 32.75 2.91 18.76
C SER A 55 31.80 2.06 17.91
N HIS A 56 30.83 2.70 17.26
CA HIS A 56 29.93 2.01 16.33
C HIS A 56 30.31 2.29 14.87
N GLU A 57 30.00 1.36 13.98
CA GLU A 57 30.17 1.51 12.54
C GLU A 57 29.00 0.85 11.78
N LEU A 58 28.57 1.52 10.69
CA LEU A 58 27.71 0.92 9.69
C LEU A 58 28.55 0.15 8.65
N GLN A 59 28.59 -1.18 8.78
CA GLN A 59 29.28 -2.04 7.84
C GLN A 59 28.34 -2.47 6.71
N SER A 60 28.78 -2.31 5.47
CA SER A 60 28.02 -2.78 4.29
C SER A 60 28.03 -4.30 4.26
N GLU A 61 26.86 -4.94 4.25
CA GLU A 61 26.74 -6.40 4.19
C GLU A 61 26.52 -6.86 2.76
N CYS A 62 25.38 -6.51 2.17
CA CYS A 62 25.00 -6.92 0.83
C CYS A 62 24.10 -5.88 0.18
N GLY A 63 23.93 -5.97 -1.14
CA GLY A 63 23.05 -5.09 -1.87
C GLY A 63 22.54 -5.70 -3.15
N HIS A 64 21.42 -5.17 -3.62
CA HIS A 64 20.76 -5.52 -4.86
C HIS A 64 20.78 -4.34 -5.82
N HIS A 65 20.97 -4.62 -7.10
CA HIS A 65 20.99 -3.64 -8.19
C HIS A 65 19.97 -4.08 -9.25
N GLY A 66 19.47 -3.15 -10.05
CA GLY A 66 18.49 -3.47 -11.11
C GLY A 66 17.33 -2.49 -11.19
N HIS A 67 17.21 -1.63 -10.19
CA HIS A 67 16.31 -0.48 -10.18
C HIS A 67 16.83 0.63 -11.09
N ILE A 68 15.95 1.50 -11.59
CA ILE A 68 16.35 2.77 -12.20
C ILE A 68 16.63 3.75 -11.07
N LEU A 69 15.65 3.88 -10.16
CA LEU A 69 15.77 4.70 -8.97
C LEU A 69 14.84 4.12 -7.90
N ALA A 70 15.40 3.55 -6.84
CA ALA A 70 14.65 3.02 -5.71
C ALA A 70 14.27 4.18 -4.79
N LEU A 71 13.03 4.64 -4.90
CA LEU A 71 12.52 5.80 -4.15
C LEU A 71 11.83 5.41 -2.86
N TYR A 72 11.09 4.30 -2.89
CA TYR A 72 10.27 3.86 -1.79
C TYR A 72 10.63 2.42 -1.43
N THR A 73 10.78 2.16 -0.14
CA THR A 73 11.00 0.80 0.36
C THR A 73 10.09 0.53 1.52
N GLN A 74 9.58 -0.69 1.62
CA GLN A 74 8.86 -1.20 2.77
C GLN A 74 9.35 -2.61 3.08
N THR A 75 9.25 -3.00 4.34
CA THR A 75 9.85 -4.25 4.84
C THR A 75 8.89 -4.98 5.75
N ARG A 76 8.80 -6.31 5.60
CA ARG A 76 7.98 -7.18 6.44
C ARG A 76 8.62 -8.56 6.51
N GLY A 77 9.01 -8.97 7.72
CA GLY A 77 9.83 -10.17 7.90
C GLY A 77 11.11 -10.08 7.08
N ASP A 78 11.31 -11.04 6.19
CA ASP A 78 12.47 -11.09 5.28
C ASP A 78 12.20 -10.49 3.90
N PHE A 79 10.97 -10.05 3.65
CA PHE A 79 10.59 -9.43 2.38
C PHE A 79 10.85 -7.94 2.40
N ILE A 80 11.23 -7.43 1.22
CA ILE A 80 11.49 -6.02 0.95
C ILE A 80 10.75 -5.67 -0.34
N VAL A 81 9.82 -4.72 -0.26
CA VAL A 81 9.11 -4.20 -1.43
C VAL A 81 9.74 -2.88 -1.80
N VAL A 82 10.05 -2.73 -3.09
CA VAL A 82 10.70 -1.56 -3.65
C VAL A 82 9.77 -0.92 -4.67
N GLY A 83 9.41 0.34 -4.45
CA GLY A 83 8.76 1.21 -5.42
C GLY A 83 9.83 1.96 -6.22
N ASP A 84 9.96 1.61 -7.49
CA ASP A 84 10.89 2.24 -8.42
C ASP A 84 10.26 3.46 -9.11
N LEU A 85 11.08 4.44 -9.50
CA LEU A 85 10.60 5.61 -10.25
C LEU A 85 9.83 5.25 -11.54
N MET A 86 10.21 4.18 -12.26
CA MET A 86 9.54 3.79 -13.51
C MET A 86 9.29 2.28 -13.64
N LYS A 87 9.96 1.43 -12.85
CA LYS A 87 9.83 -0.03 -12.91
C LYS A 87 8.78 -0.59 -11.93
N SER A 88 7.72 0.17 -11.64
CA SER A 88 6.64 -0.23 -10.74
C SER A 88 7.17 -0.81 -9.42
N ILE A 89 6.66 -1.98 -9.01
CA ILE A 89 7.00 -2.67 -7.77
C ILE A 89 7.93 -3.87 -8.05
N SER A 90 9.02 -3.96 -7.30
CA SER A 90 9.85 -5.17 -7.19
C SER A 90 9.75 -5.74 -5.77
N LEU A 91 9.64 -7.06 -5.65
CA LEU A 91 9.71 -7.80 -4.40
C LEU A 91 11.09 -8.46 -4.29
N LEU A 92 11.83 -8.09 -3.26
CA LEU A 92 13.09 -8.69 -2.90
C LEU A 92 12.94 -9.52 -1.61
N VAL A 93 13.81 -10.51 -1.45
CA VAL A 93 13.91 -11.31 -0.22
C VAL A 93 15.35 -11.30 0.27
N TYR A 94 15.53 -11.17 1.58
CA TYR A 94 16.83 -11.34 2.20
C TYR A 94 17.03 -12.78 2.65
N LYS A 95 18.00 -13.47 2.03
CA LYS A 95 18.40 -14.81 2.43
C LYS A 95 19.49 -14.74 3.51
N HIS A 96 19.13 -15.08 4.75
CA HIS A 96 20.05 -15.04 5.88
C HIS A 96 21.29 -15.92 5.70
N GLU A 97 21.12 -17.14 5.18
CA GLU A 97 22.21 -18.12 4.99
C GLU A 97 23.27 -17.63 4.00
N GLU A 98 22.82 -17.01 2.90
CA GLU A 98 23.68 -16.49 1.85
C GLU A 98 24.15 -15.05 2.14
N SER A 99 23.56 -14.41 3.17
CA SER A 99 23.71 -12.98 3.44
C SER A 99 23.51 -12.11 2.19
N ALA A 100 22.55 -12.48 1.35
CA ALA A 100 22.30 -11.86 0.05
C ALA A 100 20.84 -11.38 -0.09
N ILE A 101 20.63 -10.36 -0.91
CA ILE A 101 19.29 -9.89 -1.30
C ILE A 101 19.06 -10.35 -2.73
N GLU A 102 17.95 -11.05 -2.96
CA GLU A 102 17.55 -11.55 -4.28
C GLU A 102 16.19 -10.97 -4.69
N GLU A 103 16.01 -10.73 -5.99
CA GLU A 103 14.70 -10.38 -6.56
C GLU A 103 13.85 -11.65 -6.68
N LEU A 104 12.75 -11.70 -5.93
CA LEU A 104 11.82 -12.82 -5.94
C LEU A 104 10.78 -12.69 -7.05
N ALA A 105 10.22 -11.49 -7.19
CA ALA A 105 9.22 -11.19 -8.22
C ALA A 105 9.23 -9.71 -8.58
N ARG A 106 8.73 -9.38 -9.78
CA ARG A 106 8.56 -7.98 -10.20
C ARG A 106 7.28 -7.77 -10.97
N ASP A 107 6.75 -6.57 -10.89
CA ASP A 107 5.76 -6.07 -11.84
C ASP A 107 6.50 -5.54 -13.08
N TYR A 108 6.08 -6.01 -14.26
CA TYR A 108 6.67 -5.61 -15.54
C TYR A 108 5.95 -4.40 -16.16
N ASN A 109 4.86 -3.93 -15.55
CA ASN A 109 4.25 -2.67 -15.94
C ASN A 109 5.19 -1.51 -15.62
N ALA A 110 5.19 -0.50 -16.49
CA ALA A 110 5.98 0.70 -16.29
C ALA A 110 5.09 1.79 -15.69
N ASN A 111 4.87 1.66 -14.39
CA ASN A 111 4.14 2.59 -13.53
C ASN A 111 5.14 3.49 -12.79
N TRP A 112 4.81 4.78 -12.67
CA TRP A 112 5.67 5.76 -12.02
C TRP A 112 5.21 5.93 -10.58
N MET A 113 5.94 5.29 -9.67
CA MET A 113 5.50 5.12 -8.29
C MET A 113 5.54 6.43 -7.52
N THR A 114 4.57 6.62 -6.64
CA THR A 114 4.50 7.74 -5.68
C THR A 114 4.52 7.25 -4.24
N ALA A 115 3.99 6.06 -3.98
CA ALA A 115 4.07 5.36 -2.72
C ALA A 115 3.87 3.85 -2.92
N VAL A 116 4.37 3.06 -1.97
CA VAL A 116 4.20 1.60 -1.94
C VAL A 116 4.01 1.12 -0.51
N GLU A 117 3.22 0.07 -0.31
CA GLU A 117 3.03 -0.59 0.99
C GLU A 117 2.72 -2.08 0.85
N MET A 118 3.11 -2.84 1.87
CA MET A 118 2.74 -4.27 1.98
C MET A 118 1.44 -4.39 2.76
N ILE A 119 0.36 -4.83 2.13
CA ILE A 119 -0.92 -5.07 2.81
C ILE A 119 -0.79 -6.31 3.70
N ASP A 120 -0.34 -7.40 3.08
CA ASP A 120 -0.05 -8.68 3.73
C ASP A 120 1.27 -9.28 3.20
N ASP A 121 1.46 -10.59 3.35
CA ASP A 121 2.67 -11.30 2.92
C ASP A 121 2.68 -11.60 1.40
N ASP A 122 1.54 -11.46 0.72
CA ASP A 122 1.34 -11.83 -0.69
C ASP A 122 0.81 -10.67 -1.53
N ILE A 123 0.15 -9.68 -0.94
CA ILE A 123 -0.52 -8.55 -1.58
C ILE A 123 0.18 -7.25 -1.20
N TYR A 124 0.54 -6.50 -2.24
CA TYR A 124 1.22 -5.22 -2.14
C TYR A 124 0.39 -4.15 -2.84
N VAL A 125 0.32 -2.96 -2.25
CA VAL A 125 -0.38 -1.81 -2.83
C VAL A 125 0.62 -0.79 -3.35
N GLY A 126 0.31 -0.25 -4.52
CA GLY A 126 1.06 0.81 -5.18
C GLY A 126 0.17 1.99 -5.51
N ALA A 127 0.72 3.19 -5.37
CA ALA A 127 0.16 4.41 -5.94
C ALA A 127 1.08 4.92 -7.07
N GLU A 128 0.48 5.41 -8.15
CA GLU A 128 1.21 5.97 -9.28
C GLU A 128 0.86 7.43 -9.58
N ASN A 129 1.70 8.08 -10.39
CA ASN A 129 1.60 9.50 -10.73
C ASN A 129 0.33 9.90 -11.51
N SER A 130 -0.35 8.94 -12.14
CA SER A 130 -1.66 9.14 -12.80
C SER A 130 -2.85 9.08 -11.83
N TYR A 131 -2.60 9.24 -10.51
CA TYR A 131 -3.62 9.26 -9.45
C TYR A 131 -4.37 7.93 -9.29
N ASN A 132 -3.76 6.83 -9.71
CA ASN A 132 -4.31 5.49 -9.56
C ASN A 132 -3.69 4.76 -8.36
N LEU A 133 -4.50 3.88 -7.79
CA LEU A 133 -4.09 2.80 -6.91
C LEU A 133 -4.15 1.49 -7.67
N PHE A 134 -3.22 0.59 -7.36
CA PHE A 134 -3.25 -0.77 -7.84
C PHE A 134 -2.72 -1.72 -6.78
N THR A 135 -3.16 -2.96 -6.82
CA THR A 135 -2.65 -4.04 -5.95
C THR A 135 -2.08 -5.14 -6.79
N VAL A 136 -0.92 -5.63 -6.38
CA VAL A 136 -0.24 -6.75 -7.01
C VAL A 136 -0.11 -7.91 -6.03
N ARG A 137 -0.22 -9.13 -6.54
CA ARG A 137 -0.12 -10.36 -5.77
C ARG A 137 1.11 -11.17 -6.17
N LYS A 138 1.78 -11.75 -5.17
CA LYS A 138 2.84 -12.75 -5.31
C LYS A 138 2.25 -14.10 -5.72
N ASN A 139 2.74 -14.67 -6.82
CA ASN A 139 2.23 -15.94 -7.35
C ASN A 139 3.06 -17.14 -6.84
N SER A 140 2.95 -17.44 -5.55
CA SER A 140 3.68 -18.55 -4.92
C SER A 140 3.26 -19.94 -5.41
N ASP A 141 2.03 -20.09 -5.89
CA ASP A 141 1.47 -21.37 -6.33
C ASP A 141 1.69 -21.68 -7.82
N ALA A 142 2.37 -20.79 -8.56
CA ALA A 142 2.54 -20.97 -10.00
C ALA A 142 3.42 -22.18 -10.35
N ALA A 143 3.14 -22.82 -11.48
CA ALA A 143 3.81 -24.07 -11.86
C ALA A 143 5.26 -23.85 -12.32
N THR A 144 5.56 -22.65 -12.84
CA THR A 144 6.88 -22.32 -13.40
C THR A 144 7.57 -21.22 -12.60
N ASP A 145 8.91 -21.25 -12.55
CA ASP A 145 9.71 -20.21 -11.90
C ASP A 145 9.54 -18.84 -12.57
N GLU A 146 9.29 -18.83 -13.88
CA GLU A 146 9.03 -17.58 -14.63
C GLU A 146 7.74 -16.90 -14.17
N GLU A 147 6.67 -17.66 -13.92
CA GLU A 147 5.41 -17.13 -13.41
C GLU A 147 5.53 -16.69 -11.95
N ARG A 148 6.30 -17.41 -11.12
CA ARG A 148 6.61 -17.00 -9.74
C ARG A 148 7.37 -15.67 -9.70
N GLY A 149 8.21 -15.43 -10.71
CA GLY A 149 8.96 -14.18 -10.88
C GLY A 149 8.12 -12.97 -11.32
N ARG A 150 6.82 -13.14 -11.58
CA ARG A 150 5.89 -12.07 -11.99
C ARG A 150 4.92 -11.74 -10.86
N LEU A 151 4.82 -10.45 -10.55
CA LEU A 151 3.74 -9.94 -9.70
C LEU A 151 2.49 -9.74 -10.56
N GLU A 152 1.39 -10.35 -10.17
CA GLU A 152 0.11 -10.25 -10.88
C GLU A 152 -0.68 -9.04 -10.42
N VAL A 153 -1.07 -8.16 -11.34
CA VAL A 153 -1.97 -7.04 -11.03
C VAL A 153 -3.37 -7.59 -10.80
N VAL A 154 -3.80 -7.62 -9.54
CA VAL A 154 -5.10 -8.15 -9.13
C VAL A 154 -6.14 -7.04 -8.94
N GLY A 155 -5.73 -5.82 -8.59
CA GLY A 155 -6.67 -4.71 -8.35
C GLY A 155 -6.19 -3.42 -9.00
N GLU A 156 -7.13 -2.64 -9.50
CA GLU A 156 -6.88 -1.37 -10.20
C GLU A 156 -8.02 -0.40 -9.88
N TYR A 157 -7.67 0.85 -9.57
CA TYR A 157 -8.64 1.85 -9.13
C TYR A 157 -8.12 3.28 -9.34
N HIS A 158 -8.94 4.15 -9.93
CA HIS A 158 -8.63 5.58 -9.99
C HIS A 158 -9.08 6.29 -8.72
N LEU A 159 -8.11 6.70 -7.91
CA LEU A 159 -8.36 7.43 -6.67
C LEU A 159 -8.68 8.90 -6.95
N GLY A 160 -8.00 9.50 -7.92
CA GLY A 160 -8.09 10.94 -8.23
C GLY A 160 -7.21 11.81 -7.33
N GLU A 161 -6.39 11.20 -6.47
CA GLU A 161 -5.49 11.87 -5.53
C GLU A 161 -4.04 11.39 -5.67
N PHE A 162 -3.09 12.27 -5.41
CA PHE A 162 -1.67 11.94 -5.45
C PHE A 162 -1.18 11.50 -4.07
N VAL A 163 -1.05 10.19 -3.86
CA VAL A 163 -0.60 9.62 -2.59
C VAL A 163 0.90 9.81 -2.40
N ASN A 164 1.31 10.36 -1.27
CA ASN A 164 2.73 10.55 -0.90
C ASN A 164 3.25 9.46 0.03
N ARG A 165 2.40 8.98 0.95
CA ARG A 165 2.78 8.02 1.97
C ARG A 165 1.62 7.11 2.34
N PHE A 166 1.97 5.84 2.52
CA PHE A 166 1.17 4.84 3.19
C PHE A 166 1.73 4.59 4.59
N ARG A 167 0.86 4.22 5.52
CA ARG A 167 1.24 3.80 6.86
C ARG A 167 0.23 2.82 7.44
N HIS A 168 0.73 1.68 7.91
CA HIS A 168 -0.05 0.77 8.75
C HIS A 168 -0.51 1.47 10.03
N GLY A 169 -1.80 1.35 10.32
CA GLY A 169 -2.41 1.95 11.49
C GLY A 169 -3.92 2.14 11.35
N SER A 170 -4.54 2.56 12.43
CA SER A 170 -5.94 2.98 12.48
C SER A 170 -6.04 4.17 13.43
N LEU A 171 -6.96 5.10 13.11
CA LEU A 171 -7.26 6.24 13.96
C LEU A 171 -8.38 5.94 14.97
N VAL A 172 -9.02 4.78 14.84
CA VAL A 172 -10.15 4.38 15.69
C VAL A 172 -9.68 3.44 16.79
N MET A 173 -10.33 3.52 17.96
CA MET A 173 -10.12 2.59 19.05
C MET A 173 -10.60 1.19 18.66
N ARG A 174 -9.65 0.27 18.45
CA ARG A 174 -9.96 -1.14 18.19
C ARG A 174 -10.38 -1.81 19.50
N LEU A 175 -11.66 -2.17 19.60
CA LEU A 175 -12.14 -3.02 20.68
C LEU A 175 -11.75 -4.48 20.37
N PRO A 176 -11.16 -5.22 21.32
CA PRO A 176 -10.70 -6.60 21.10
C PRO A 176 -11.79 -7.57 20.61
N ASP A 177 -13.05 -7.29 20.96
CA ASP A 177 -14.21 -8.16 20.71
C ASP A 177 -14.98 -7.83 19.40
N SER A 178 -14.51 -6.89 18.57
CA SER A 178 -15.19 -6.60 17.30
C SER A 178 -14.52 -7.33 16.12
N GLU A 179 -15.31 -8.10 15.37
CA GLU A 179 -14.85 -8.79 14.15
C GLU A 179 -14.29 -7.80 13.11
N MET A 180 -14.87 -6.60 13.02
CA MET A 180 -14.39 -5.51 12.17
C MET A 180 -13.07 -4.87 12.66
N GLY A 181 -12.75 -4.94 13.96
CA GLY A 181 -11.49 -4.43 14.52
C GLY A 181 -10.25 -5.24 14.12
N GLN A 182 -10.47 -6.43 13.57
CA GLN A 182 -9.44 -7.30 13.03
C GLN A 182 -9.10 -7.02 11.56
N ILE A 183 -9.89 -6.19 10.86
CA ILE A 183 -9.63 -5.85 9.47
C ILE A 183 -8.29 -5.07 9.38
N PRO A 184 -7.32 -5.54 8.57
CA PRO A 184 -6.10 -4.81 8.33
C PRO A 184 -6.40 -3.48 7.61
N THR A 185 -5.83 -2.38 8.12
CA THR A 185 -6.04 -1.04 7.56
C THR A 185 -4.70 -0.35 7.31
N VAL A 186 -4.62 0.33 6.17
CA VAL A 186 -3.50 1.19 5.78
C VAL A 186 -4.02 2.59 5.58
N ILE A 187 -3.46 3.55 6.30
CA ILE A 187 -3.76 4.97 6.14
C ILE A 187 -2.87 5.53 5.03
N PHE A 188 -3.39 6.44 4.22
CA PHE A 188 -2.61 7.17 3.24
C PHE A 188 -2.83 8.67 3.31
N GLY A 189 -1.80 9.45 2.98
CA GLY A 189 -1.85 10.90 2.89
C GLY A 189 -1.53 11.40 1.49
N THR A 190 -2.29 12.38 1.01
CA THR A 190 -2.18 12.92 -0.35
C THR A 190 -1.60 14.33 -0.39
N ILE A 191 -1.23 14.83 -1.58
CA ILE A 191 -0.75 16.21 -1.77
C ILE A 191 -1.79 17.28 -1.41
N ASN A 192 -3.09 16.96 -1.55
CA ASN A 192 -4.18 17.89 -1.29
C ASN A 192 -4.58 17.93 0.20
N GLY A 193 -3.90 17.15 1.05
CA GLY A 193 -4.21 17.03 2.48
C GLY A 193 -5.33 16.04 2.78
N VAL A 194 -5.80 15.27 1.80
CA VAL A 194 -6.74 14.17 2.04
C VAL A 194 -6.01 13.06 2.79
N ILE A 195 -6.67 12.55 3.83
CA ILE A 195 -6.26 11.35 4.55
C ILE A 195 -7.32 10.30 4.27
N GLY A 196 -6.92 9.19 3.68
CA GLY A 196 -7.81 8.07 3.38
C GLY A 196 -7.32 6.78 4.01
N ILE A 197 -8.19 5.77 3.99
CA ILE A 197 -7.92 4.43 4.54
C ILE A 197 -8.21 3.38 3.48
N ILE A 198 -7.32 2.40 3.38
CA ILE A 198 -7.50 1.18 2.61
C ILE A 198 -7.71 0.04 3.61
N ALA A 199 -8.84 -0.66 3.50
CA ALA A 199 -9.20 -1.78 4.36
C ALA A 199 -9.28 -3.08 3.56
N SER A 200 -8.62 -4.13 4.04
CA SER A 200 -8.60 -5.45 3.39
C SER A 200 -9.80 -6.28 3.80
N LEU A 201 -10.83 -6.27 2.96
CA LEU A 201 -12.11 -6.93 3.27
C LEU A 201 -12.06 -8.45 3.04
N PRO A 202 -12.71 -9.25 3.90
CA PRO A 202 -12.99 -10.66 3.59
C PRO A 202 -13.85 -10.81 2.33
N HIS A 203 -13.70 -11.93 1.62
CA HIS A 203 -14.37 -12.16 0.34
C HIS A 203 -15.90 -11.98 0.40
N ASP A 204 -16.55 -12.52 1.43
CA ASP A 204 -18.01 -12.43 1.57
C ASP A 204 -18.49 -10.98 1.75
N HIS A 205 -17.72 -10.16 2.48
CA HIS A 205 -17.99 -8.74 2.63
C HIS A 205 -17.76 -7.98 1.32
N TYR A 206 -16.69 -8.30 0.60
CA TYR A 206 -16.40 -7.70 -0.70
C TYR A 206 -17.56 -7.95 -1.70
N VAL A 207 -17.99 -9.20 -1.88
CA VAL A 207 -19.07 -9.55 -2.83
C VAL A 207 -20.38 -8.83 -2.47
N PHE A 208 -20.70 -8.75 -1.18
CA PHE A 208 -21.88 -8.02 -0.72
C PHE A 208 -21.80 -6.52 -1.04
N LEU A 209 -20.66 -5.89 -0.76
CA LEU A 209 -20.47 -4.45 -0.95
C LEU A 209 -20.31 -4.07 -2.42
N GLU A 210 -19.74 -4.95 -3.26
CA GLU A 210 -19.69 -4.79 -4.71
C GLU A 210 -21.11 -4.75 -5.31
N LYS A 211 -21.99 -5.66 -4.85
CA LYS A 211 -23.41 -5.65 -5.24
C LYS A 211 -24.11 -4.37 -4.77
N LEU A 212 -23.80 -3.90 -3.56
CA LEU A 212 -24.34 -2.66 -3.02
C LEU A 212 -23.90 -1.46 -3.85
N GLN A 213 -22.60 -1.32 -4.14
CA GLN A 213 -22.03 -0.26 -4.97
C GLN A 213 -22.71 -0.22 -6.35
N THR A 214 -22.77 -1.36 -7.04
CA THR A 214 -23.42 -1.50 -8.35
C THR A 214 -24.89 -1.09 -8.32
N THR A 215 -25.56 -1.31 -7.19
CA THR A 215 -26.94 -0.88 -6.98
C THR A 215 -27.01 0.63 -6.75
N LEU A 216 -26.17 1.18 -5.88
CA LEU A 216 -26.14 2.61 -5.53
C LEU A 216 -25.87 3.51 -6.74
N VAL A 217 -24.97 3.12 -7.65
CA VAL A 217 -24.68 3.86 -8.90
C VAL A 217 -25.94 4.10 -9.74
N LYS A 218 -26.95 3.21 -9.66
CA LYS A 218 -28.22 3.38 -10.41
C LYS A 218 -29.14 4.42 -9.78
N PHE A 219 -29.06 4.61 -8.47
CA PHE A 219 -29.93 5.52 -7.70
C PHE A 219 -29.28 6.90 -7.44
N ILE A 220 -27.96 6.94 -7.39
CA ILE A 220 -27.16 8.13 -7.14
C ILE A 220 -26.62 8.63 -8.48
N LYS A 221 -27.19 9.74 -8.98
CA LYS A 221 -26.70 10.39 -10.19
C LYS A 221 -25.56 11.33 -9.82
N GLY A 222 -24.39 11.11 -10.44
CA GLY A 222 -23.26 12.02 -10.31
C GLY A 222 -23.60 13.44 -10.77
N VAL A 223 -22.95 14.43 -10.15
CA VAL A 223 -23.07 15.83 -10.58
C VAL A 223 -22.61 15.96 -12.03
N GLY A 224 -23.39 16.63 -12.87
CA GLY A 224 -23.08 16.77 -14.29
C GLY A 224 -23.29 15.51 -15.13
N SER A 225 -24.00 14.49 -14.60
CA SER A 225 -24.21 13.19 -15.26
C SER A 225 -22.92 12.43 -15.57
N LEU A 226 -21.86 12.67 -14.79
CA LEU A 226 -20.62 11.92 -14.86
C LEU A 226 -20.84 10.49 -14.34
N SER A 227 -20.29 9.51 -15.07
CA SER A 227 -20.37 8.10 -14.68
C SER A 227 -19.35 7.82 -13.57
N HIS A 228 -19.82 7.19 -12.49
CA HIS A 228 -18.97 6.72 -11.39
C HIS A 228 -17.96 5.66 -11.88
N GLU A 229 -18.41 4.73 -12.72
CA GLU A 229 -17.57 3.67 -13.29
C GLU A 229 -16.44 4.27 -14.14
N GLN A 230 -16.74 5.29 -14.95
CA GLN A 230 -15.74 5.98 -15.75
C GLN A 230 -14.77 6.77 -14.88
N TRP A 231 -15.25 7.40 -13.81
CA TRP A 231 -14.40 8.13 -12.86
C TRP A 231 -13.43 7.20 -12.12
N ARG A 232 -13.89 6.03 -11.68
CA ARG A 232 -13.06 5.06 -10.93
C ARG A 232 -12.23 4.13 -11.82
N SER A 233 -12.47 4.12 -13.13
CA SER A 233 -11.68 3.34 -14.09
C SER A 233 -10.22 3.75 -14.06
N PHE A 234 -9.33 2.78 -13.89
CA PHE A 234 -7.90 3.00 -13.94
C PHE A 234 -7.52 3.65 -15.27
N HIS A 235 -6.78 4.75 -15.20
CA HIS A 235 -6.42 5.52 -16.38
C HIS A 235 -4.99 6.04 -16.30
N ASN A 236 -4.14 5.63 -17.23
CA ASN A 236 -2.83 6.22 -17.45
C ASN A 236 -2.55 6.38 -18.95
N ASP A 237 -1.41 6.98 -19.30
CA ASP A 237 -1.04 7.29 -20.69
C ASP A 237 -1.02 6.07 -21.62
N LYS A 238 -0.93 4.85 -21.06
CA LYS A 238 -0.79 3.60 -21.83
C LYS A 238 -2.08 2.82 -21.93
N LYS A 239 -2.89 2.81 -20.88
CA LYS A 239 -4.10 2.00 -20.81
C LYS A 239 -5.19 2.67 -20.00
N THR A 240 -6.42 2.32 -20.35
CA THR A 240 -7.60 2.52 -19.50
C THR A 240 -8.21 1.15 -19.26
N SER A 241 -8.45 0.81 -18.00
CA SER A 241 -9.11 -0.44 -17.59
C SER A 241 -10.18 -0.16 -16.56
N GLU A 242 -11.19 -1.01 -16.51
CA GLU A 242 -12.25 -0.91 -15.51
C GLU A 242 -11.69 -1.12 -14.10
N ALA A 243 -12.29 -0.43 -13.12
CA ALA A 243 -11.95 -0.65 -11.72
C ALA A 243 -12.28 -2.09 -11.32
N ARG A 244 -11.35 -2.75 -10.63
CA ARG A 244 -11.54 -4.14 -10.17
C ARG A 244 -10.88 -4.37 -8.82
N ASN A 245 -11.50 -5.21 -8.00
CA ASN A 245 -11.03 -5.58 -6.66
C ASN A 245 -10.78 -4.37 -5.73
N PHE A 246 -11.51 -3.28 -5.97
CA PHE A 246 -11.56 -2.09 -5.14
C PHE A 246 -13.00 -1.62 -5.01
N LEU A 247 -13.35 -1.13 -3.83
CA LEU A 247 -14.67 -0.59 -3.51
C LEU A 247 -14.53 0.85 -3.05
N ASP A 248 -15.47 1.69 -3.49
CA ASP A 248 -15.55 3.10 -3.13
C ASP A 248 -16.34 3.27 -1.82
N GLY A 249 -15.59 3.43 -0.72
CA GLY A 249 -16.16 3.65 0.61
C GLY A 249 -17.06 4.89 0.65
N ASP A 250 -16.65 5.99 0.01
CA ASP A 250 -17.42 7.24 -0.02
C ASP A 250 -18.81 7.03 -0.64
N LEU A 251 -18.86 6.26 -1.73
CA LEU A 251 -20.13 5.93 -2.38
C LEU A 251 -20.99 5.01 -1.51
N ILE A 252 -20.40 4.01 -0.86
CA ILE A 252 -21.12 3.08 0.02
C ILE A 252 -21.71 3.83 1.22
N GLU A 253 -20.94 4.72 1.84
CA GLU A 253 -21.36 5.49 3.01
C GLU A 253 -22.47 6.49 2.70
N SER A 254 -22.47 7.04 1.48
CA SER A 254 -23.54 7.93 1.00
C SER A 254 -24.93 7.28 1.00
N PHE A 255 -25.03 5.94 1.14
CA PHE A 255 -26.29 5.26 1.39
C PHE A 255 -27.04 5.83 2.60
N LEU A 256 -26.32 6.17 3.68
CA LEU A 256 -26.92 6.69 4.92
C LEU A 256 -27.47 8.11 4.77
N ASP A 257 -27.01 8.85 3.75
CA ASP A 257 -27.50 10.20 3.42
C ASP A 257 -28.74 10.19 2.51
N LEU A 258 -29.14 9.02 2.01
CA LEU A 258 -30.31 8.90 1.15
C LEU A 258 -31.61 9.12 1.94
N ASN A 259 -32.65 9.59 1.24
CA ASN A 259 -33.97 9.64 1.84
C ASN A 259 -34.53 8.22 2.04
N ARG A 260 -35.45 8.06 3.00
CA ARG A 260 -36.01 6.75 3.36
C ARG A 260 -36.65 6.01 2.18
N SER A 261 -37.30 6.74 1.27
CA SER A 261 -37.89 6.16 0.05
C SER A 261 -36.84 5.49 -0.84
N LYS A 262 -35.70 6.15 -1.09
CA LYS A 262 -34.61 5.59 -1.90
C LYS A 262 -33.89 4.45 -1.15
N MET A 263 -33.72 4.58 0.16
CA MET A 263 -33.16 3.50 0.97
C MET A 263 -34.00 2.22 0.84
N GLU A 264 -35.33 2.33 0.89
CA GLU A 264 -36.26 1.21 0.70
C GLU A 264 -36.16 0.61 -0.72
N GLU A 265 -36.00 1.44 -1.75
CA GLU A 265 -35.77 0.97 -3.12
C GLU A 265 -34.44 0.20 -3.28
N VAL A 266 -33.35 0.72 -2.71
CA VAL A 266 -32.03 0.07 -2.71
C VAL A 266 -32.07 -1.23 -1.91
N ALA A 267 -32.66 -1.22 -0.72
CA ALA A 267 -32.84 -2.39 0.14
C ALA A 267 -33.63 -3.50 -0.56
N LYS A 268 -34.71 -3.13 -1.28
CA LYS A 268 -35.49 -4.05 -2.10
C LYS A 268 -34.67 -4.66 -3.24
N ALA A 269 -33.82 -3.88 -3.91
CA ALA A 269 -32.92 -4.38 -4.95
C ALA A 269 -31.82 -5.30 -4.38
N MET A 270 -31.37 -5.02 -3.16
CA MET A 270 -30.40 -5.86 -2.44
C MET A 270 -31.02 -7.14 -1.88
N ALA A 271 -32.34 -7.17 -1.70
CA ALA A 271 -33.11 -8.20 -1.01
C ALA A 271 -32.74 -8.32 0.49
N VAL A 272 -32.46 -7.18 1.13
CA VAL A 272 -32.07 -7.07 2.55
C VAL A 272 -32.90 -5.96 3.19
N PRO A 273 -33.35 -6.09 4.46
CA PRO A 273 -34.04 -5.01 5.17
C PRO A 273 -33.18 -3.74 5.28
N VAL A 274 -33.83 -2.57 5.26
CA VAL A 274 -33.13 -1.27 5.35
C VAL A 274 -32.32 -1.17 6.64
N GLU A 275 -32.87 -1.65 7.75
CA GLU A 275 -32.24 -1.62 9.06
C GLU A 275 -30.96 -2.46 9.10
N GLU A 276 -30.97 -3.64 8.46
CA GLU A 276 -29.79 -4.50 8.38
C GLU A 276 -28.73 -3.88 7.47
N LEU A 277 -29.14 -3.31 6.32
CA LEU A 277 -28.23 -2.66 5.40
C LEU A 277 -27.57 -1.43 6.04
N SER A 278 -28.35 -0.61 6.74
CA SER A 278 -27.86 0.59 7.45
C SER A 278 -26.86 0.20 8.54
N LYS A 279 -27.18 -0.83 9.33
CA LYS A 279 -26.27 -1.34 10.37
C LYS A 279 -24.93 -1.79 9.79
N ARG A 280 -24.94 -2.51 8.66
CA ARG A 280 -23.68 -2.95 8.00
C ARG A 280 -22.85 -1.77 7.50
N VAL A 281 -23.48 -0.74 6.94
CA VAL A 281 -22.76 0.47 6.47
C VAL A 281 -22.22 1.26 7.67
N GLU A 282 -23.00 1.42 8.74
CA GLU A 282 -22.54 2.05 10.00
C GLU A 282 -21.36 1.31 10.63
N GLU A 283 -21.33 -0.02 10.54
CA GLU A 283 -20.20 -0.82 11.03
C GLU A 283 -18.92 -0.55 10.22
N LEU A 284 -19.00 -0.29 8.91
CA LEU A 284 -17.85 0.07 8.07
C LEU A 284 -17.31 1.46 8.38
N MET A 285 -18.17 2.43 8.68
CA MET A 285 -17.75 3.78 9.07
C MET A 285 -16.90 3.77 10.34
N ARG A 286 -17.03 2.75 11.19
CA ARG A 286 -16.20 2.60 12.40
C ARG A 286 -14.75 2.20 12.12
N LEU A 287 -14.36 2.00 10.86
CA LEU A 287 -12.97 1.74 10.49
C LEU A 287 -12.12 3.02 10.44
N HIS A 288 -12.75 4.19 10.40
CA HIS A 288 -12.07 5.50 10.30
C HIS A 288 -12.59 6.55 11.28
#